data_AF-A0A5R2MX93-F1
#
_entry.id   AF-A0A5R2MX93-F1
#
_cell.length_a   1.000
_cell.length_b   1.000
_cell.length_c   1.000
_cell.angle_alpha   90.00
_cell.angle_beta   90.00
_cell.angle_gamma   90.00
#
_symmetry.space_group_name_H-M   'P 1'
#
loop_
_entity.id
_entity.type
_entity.pdbx_description
1 polymer ?
#
loop_
_entity_poly.entity_id
_entity_poly.type
_entity_poly.pdbx_seq_one_letter_code
_entity_poly.pdbx_strand_id
1 'polypeptide(L)'
;AALADSGVALADIDAIAATAGPGLVGGLIVGLMTAKAIAAAANKPLIAVNHLEGHALTARLTDGLEFPYLLLLVSGGHTQILAVRGVGEYQRWATTIDDALGEAFDKTAHLPGL
;
A
#
# COMPACT_ATOMS: atom_id res chain seq x y z
N ALA A 1 -5.23 7.03 19.60
CA ALA A 1 -6.01 5.84 19.24
C ALA A 1 -5.07 4.64 19.16
N ALA A 2 -4.43 4.33 18.02
CA ALA A 2 -3.69 3.07 17.82
C ALA A 2 -2.77 2.59 18.98
N LEU A 3 -1.84 3.41 19.49
CA LEU A 3 -0.96 3.01 20.62
C LEU A 3 -1.73 2.75 21.92
N ALA A 4 -2.79 3.53 22.16
CA ALA A 4 -3.64 3.34 23.32
C ALA A 4 -4.49 2.06 23.18
N ASP A 5 -5.00 1.80 21.96
CA ASP A 5 -5.83 0.63 21.67
C ASP A 5 -5.02 -0.67 21.73
N SER A 6 -3.75 -0.64 21.32
CA SER A 6 -2.85 -1.81 21.39
C SER A 6 -2.23 -2.04 22.76
N GLY A 7 -2.26 -1.04 23.65
CA GLY A 7 -1.55 -1.07 24.93
C GLY A 7 -0.02 -1.08 24.81
N VAL A 8 0.53 -0.82 23.63
CA VAL A 8 1.98 -0.81 23.35
C VAL A 8 2.52 0.60 23.53
N ALA A 9 3.60 0.76 24.29
CA ALA A 9 4.27 2.06 24.38
C ALA A 9 5.09 2.31 23.11
N LEU A 10 5.25 3.58 22.72
CA LEU A 10 6.08 3.94 21.56
C LEU A 10 7.54 3.45 21.70
N ALA A 11 8.04 3.34 22.93
CA ALA A 11 9.39 2.83 23.21
C ALA A 11 9.56 1.35 22.80
N ASP A 12 8.48 0.57 22.86
CA ASP A 12 8.45 -0.86 22.55
C ASP A 12 8.31 -1.14 21.03
N ILE A 13 8.10 -0.09 20.22
CA ILE A 13 8.03 -0.22 18.76
C ILE A 13 9.45 -0.33 18.18
N ASP A 14 9.69 -1.34 17.35
CA ASP A 14 11.01 -1.56 16.74
C ASP A 14 11.29 -0.68 15.52
N ALA A 15 10.27 -0.36 14.72
CA ALA A 15 10.40 0.44 13.51
C ALA A 15 9.08 1.15 13.16
N ILE A 16 9.19 2.24 12.39
CA ILE A 16 8.05 2.98 11.86
C ILE A 16 7.98 2.73 10.35
N ALA A 17 6.85 2.21 9.85
CA ALA A 17 6.64 2.02 8.42
C ALA A 17 5.59 3.00 7.89
N ALA A 18 5.84 3.58 6.72
CA ALA A 18 4.88 4.45 6.05
C ALA A 18 4.97 4.37 4.53
N THR A 19 3.83 4.51 3.86
CA THR A 19 3.75 4.53 2.40
C THR A 19 4.51 5.72 1.83
N ALA A 20 5.46 5.44 0.93
CA ALA A 20 6.24 6.46 0.23
C ALA A 20 5.78 6.68 -1.23
N GLY A 21 4.89 5.83 -1.74
CA GLY A 21 4.26 5.98 -3.05
C GLY A 21 4.06 4.64 -3.76
N PRO A 22 3.42 4.63 -4.95
CA PRO A 22 2.76 5.77 -5.59
C PRO A 22 1.48 6.20 -4.86
N GLY A 23 0.96 7.38 -5.18
CA GLY A 23 -0.26 7.94 -4.57
C GLY A 23 -0.32 9.46 -4.68
N LEU A 24 -1.38 10.06 -4.15
CA LEU A 24 -1.55 11.51 -4.13
C LEU A 24 -0.45 12.16 -3.29
N VAL A 25 0.31 13.07 -3.91
CA VAL A 25 1.47 13.72 -3.28
C VAL A 25 1.13 14.38 -1.94
N GLY A 26 -0.03 15.03 -1.83
CA GLY A 26 -0.46 15.66 -0.58
C GLY A 26 -0.64 14.67 0.57
N GLY A 27 -1.33 13.56 0.32
CA GLY A 27 -1.53 12.50 1.32
C GLY A 27 -0.23 11.78 1.69
N LEU A 28 0.61 11.49 0.68
CA LEU A 28 1.92 10.87 0.91
C LEU A 28 2.84 11.74 1.76
N ILE A 29 2.89 13.05 1.50
CA ILE A 29 3.72 13.98 2.29
C ILE A 29 3.27 13.98 3.74
N VAL A 30 1.96 14.07 4.02
CA VAL A 30 1.45 14.07 5.39
C VAL A 30 1.88 12.77 6.11
N GLY A 31 1.54 11.61 5.54
CA GLY A 31 1.84 10.32 6.18
C GLY A 31 3.35 10.09 6.37
N LEU A 32 4.14 10.32 5.33
CA LEU A 32 5.58 10.06 5.35
C LEU A 32 6.34 11.04 6.24
N MET A 33 5.96 12.32 6.27
CA MET A 33 6.62 13.30 7.14
C MET A 33 6.26 13.08 8.61
N THR A 34 5.01 12.73 8.92
CA THR A 34 4.63 12.31 10.27
C THR A 34 5.43 11.09 10.72
N ALA A 35 5.55 10.07 9.88
CA ALA A 35 6.35 8.88 10.18
C ALA A 35 7.84 9.20 10.39
N LYS A 36 8.42 10.06 9.53
CA LYS A 36 9.80 10.56 9.70
C LYS A 36 10.00 11.27 11.03
N ALA A 37 9.08 12.14 11.42
CA ALA A 37 9.17 12.86 12.69
C ALA A 37 9.10 11.91 13.89
N ILE A 38 8.19 10.93 13.86
CA ILE A 38 8.07 9.92 14.93
C ILE A 38 9.35 9.07 14.99
N ALA A 39 9.83 8.56 13.86
CA ALA A 39 11.03 7.74 13.79
C ALA A 39 12.27 8.49 14.30
N ALA A 40 12.44 9.75 13.91
CA ALA A 40 13.53 10.59 14.39
C ALA A 40 13.43 10.88 15.89
N ALA A 41 12.25 11.24 16.39
CA ALA A 41 12.04 11.55 17.81
C ALA A 41 12.22 10.33 18.72
N ALA A 42 11.79 9.15 18.27
CA ALA A 42 11.91 7.89 19.00
C ALA A 42 13.25 7.16 18.77
N ASN A 43 14.12 7.70 17.90
CA ASN A 43 15.35 7.06 17.43
C ASN A 43 15.13 5.62 16.93
N LYS A 44 14.11 5.45 16.07
CA LYS A 44 13.73 4.17 15.46
C LYS A 44 13.97 4.19 13.95
N PRO A 45 14.27 3.05 13.31
CA PRO A 45 14.31 2.92 11.87
C PRO A 45 12.99 3.34 11.21
N LEU A 46 13.09 4.01 10.06
CA LEU A 46 11.96 4.29 9.17
C LEU A 46 12.00 3.34 7.97
N ILE A 47 10.88 2.70 7.68
CA ILE A 47 10.70 1.83 6.52
C ILE A 47 9.75 2.54 5.54
N ALA A 48 10.30 2.97 4.41
CA ALA A 48 9.52 3.54 3.31
C ALA A 48 8.91 2.41 2.48
N VAL A 49 7.58 2.30 2.49
CA VAL A 49 6.84 1.20 1.86
C VAL A 49 6.31 1.62 0.50
N ASN A 50 6.49 0.78 -0.52
CA ASN A 50 5.81 0.95 -1.79
C ASN A 50 4.34 0.51 -1.66
N HIS A 51 3.41 1.37 -2.04
CA HIS A 51 1.98 1.13 -1.93
C HIS A 51 1.52 -0.13 -2.67
N LEU A 52 2.04 -0.37 -3.88
CA LEU A 52 1.68 -1.52 -4.70
C LEU A 52 2.31 -2.81 -4.17
N GLU A 53 3.50 -2.73 -3.59
CA GLU A 53 4.12 -3.85 -2.88
C GLU A 53 3.28 -4.24 -1.65
N GLY A 54 2.75 -3.26 -0.92
CA GLY A 54 1.80 -3.49 0.18
C GLY A 54 0.59 -4.30 -0.27
N HIS A 55 -0.05 -3.93 -1.38
CA HIS A 55 -1.14 -4.73 -1.97
C HIS A 55 -0.71 -6.13 -2.35
N ALA A 56 0.48 -6.29 -2.95
CA ALA A 56 0.95 -7.59 -3.37
C ALA A 56 1.20 -8.54 -2.20
N LEU A 57 1.72 -8.05 -1.08
CA LEU A 57 2.05 -8.85 0.09
C LEU A 57 0.85 -9.19 0.98
N THR A 58 -0.29 -8.53 0.80
CA THR A 58 -1.53 -8.83 1.57
C THR A 58 -1.92 -10.31 1.47
N ALA A 59 -1.89 -10.89 0.27
CA ALA A 59 -2.23 -12.31 0.07
C ALA A 59 -1.33 -13.27 0.89
N ARG A 60 -0.09 -12.86 1.17
CA ARG A 60 0.82 -13.60 2.05
C ARG A 60 0.48 -13.41 3.52
N LEU A 61 0.10 -12.19 3.90
CA LEU A 61 -0.26 -11.84 5.27
C LEU A 61 -1.56 -12.54 5.72
N THR A 62 -2.58 -12.58 4.85
CA THR A 62 -3.90 -13.14 5.19
C THR A 62 -3.96 -14.65 5.01
N ASP A 63 -3.42 -15.17 3.90
CA ASP A 63 -3.66 -16.54 3.47
C ASP A 63 -2.38 -17.39 3.39
N GLY A 64 -1.22 -16.81 3.76
CA GLY A 64 0.05 -17.53 3.76
C GLY A 64 0.54 -17.96 2.38
N LEU A 65 0.02 -17.35 1.30
CA LEU A 65 0.35 -17.73 -0.07
C LEU A 65 1.87 -17.70 -0.32
N GLU A 66 2.43 -18.78 -0.85
CA GLU A 66 3.84 -18.86 -1.20
C GLU A 66 4.13 -18.25 -2.58
N PHE A 67 5.33 -17.70 -2.75
CA PHE A 67 5.81 -17.30 -4.07
C PHE A 67 6.18 -18.53 -4.94
N PRO A 68 6.11 -18.44 -6.28
CA PRO A 68 5.56 -17.34 -7.05
C PRO A 68 4.04 -17.45 -7.22
N TYR A 69 3.37 -16.30 -7.35
CA TYR A 69 1.94 -16.25 -7.70
C TYR A 69 1.65 -15.13 -8.70
N LEU A 70 0.49 -15.26 -9.35
CA LEU A 70 -0.05 -14.22 -10.21
C LEU A 70 -1.04 -13.38 -9.41
N LEU A 71 -0.91 -12.07 -9.51
CA LEU A 71 -1.79 -11.11 -8.85
C LEU A 71 -2.55 -10.29 -9.89
N LEU A 72 -3.88 -10.29 -9.77
CA LEU A 72 -4.75 -9.31 -10.40
C LEU A 72 -4.97 -8.17 -9.39
N LEU A 73 -4.25 -7.05 -9.58
CA LEU A 73 -4.36 -5.88 -8.72
C LEU A 73 -5.42 -4.94 -9.29
N VAL A 74 -6.55 -4.83 -8.58
CA VAL A 74 -7.69 -3.98 -8.96
C VAL A 74 -8.02 -3.05 -7.81
N SER A 75 -7.89 -1.75 -8.05
CA SER A 75 -8.23 -0.67 -7.12
C SER A 75 -8.84 0.51 -7.88
N GLY A 76 -9.15 1.61 -7.16
CA GLY A 76 -9.59 2.85 -7.78
C GLY A 76 -8.65 3.38 -8.87
N GLY A 77 -7.33 3.29 -8.67
CA GLY A 77 -6.32 3.84 -9.59
C GLY A 77 -5.44 2.82 -10.31
N HIS A 78 -5.67 1.52 -10.12
CA HIS A 78 -4.83 0.49 -10.72
C HIS A 78 -5.65 -0.71 -11.21
N THR A 79 -5.31 -1.22 -12.38
CA THR A 79 -5.79 -2.48 -12.92
C THR A 79 -4.64 -3.14 -13.65
N GLN A 80 -4.02 -4.14 -13.02
CA GLN A 80 -2.74 -4.72 -13.44
C GLN A 80 -2.69 -6.23 -13.20
N ILE A 81 -1.93 -6.92 -14.04
CA ILE A 81 -1.53 -8.31 -13.82
C ILE A 81 -0.04 -8.32 -13.50
N LEU A 82 0.31 -8.80 -12.30
CA LEU A 82 1.67 -8.84 -11.78
C LEU A 82 2.08 -10.30 -11.52
N ALA A 83 3.22 -10.73 -12.06
CA ALA A 83 3.90 -11.93 -11.58
C ALA A 83 4.74 -11.56 -10.35
N VAL A 84 4.36 -12.12 -9.21
CA VAL A 84 5.00 -11.89 -7.91
C VAL A 84 5.93 -13.06 -7.62
N ARG A 85 7.24 -12.83 -7.69
CA ARG A 85 8.27 -13.89 -7.54
C ARG A 85 8.94 -13.87 -6.18
N GLY A 86 8.90 -12.73 -5.50
CA GLY A 86 9.55 -12.49 -4.22
C GLY A 86 9.30 -11.07 -3.73
N VAL A 87 9.74 -10.77 -2.51
CA VAL A 87 9.79 -9.38 -2.03
C VAL A 87 10.78 -8.61 -2.89
N GLY A 88 10.39 -7.44 -3.40
CA GLY A 88 11.17 -6.67 -4.37
C GLY A 88 11.22 -7.25 -5.79
N GLU A 89 10.64 -8.43 -6.04
CA GLU A 89 10.67 -9.12 -7.34
C GLU A 89 9.28 -9.21 -7.96
N TYR A 90 8.86 -8.09 -8.57
CA TYR A 90 7.55 -7.94 -9.20
C TYR A 90 7.71 -7.65 -10.69
N GLN A 91 7.03 -8.43 -11.54
CA GLN A 91 6.99 -8.19 -12.98
C GLN A 91 5.57 -7.87 -13.43
N ARG A 92 5.37 -6.66 -13.97
CA ARG A 92 4.09 -6.27 -14.56
C ARG A 92 3.92 -6.85 -15.95
N TRP A 93 2.96 -7.76 -16.11
CA TRP A 93 2.64 -8.41 -17.38
C TRP A 93 1.57 -7.66 -18.15
N ALA A 94 0.60 -7.06 -17.46
CA ALA A 94 -0.43 -6.24 -18.07
C ALA A 94 -0.82 -5.07 -17.17
N THR A 95 -1.37 -4.02 -17.78
CA THR A 95 -1.96 -2.86 -17.14
C THR A 95 -3.09 -2.33 -18.02
N THR A 96 -4.05 -1.63 -17.43
CA THR A 96 -4.92 -0.74 -18.22
C THR A 96 -4.09 0.31 -18.97
N ILE A 97 -4.58 0.72 -20.14
CA ILE A 97 -4.02 1.83 -20.95
C ILE A 97 -4.82 3.13 -20.75
N ASP A 98 -5.96 3.05 -20.09
CA ASP A 98 -6.91 4.14 -19.86
C ASP A 98 -7.39 4.13 -18.40
N ASP A 99 -8.67 3.93 -18.16
CA ASP A 99 -9.28 3.93 -16.83
C ASP A 99 -8.91 2.65 -16.09
N ALA A 100 -8.61 2.80 -14.80
CA ALA A 100 -8.64 1.65 -13.91
C ALA A 100 -10.09 1.18 -13.73
N LEU A 101 -10.27 -0.10 -13.42
CA LEU A 101 -11.60 -0.67 -13.24
C LEU A 101 -12.37 0.07 -12.13
N GLY A 102 -11.74 0.38 -10.99
CA GLY A 102 -12.39 1.14 -9.93
C GLY A 102 -12.86 2.52 -10.39
N GLU A 103 -12.02 3.25 -11.14
CA GLU A 103 -12.39 4.55 -11.73
C GLU A 103 -13.55 4.43 -12.75
N ALA A 104 -13.54 3.38 -13.58
CA ALA A 104 -14.65 3.11 -14.50
C ALA A 104 -15.96 2.83 -13.75
N PHE A 105 -15.90 2.09 -12.63
CA PHE A 105 -17.05 1.88 -11.76
C PHE A 105 -17.56 3.19 -11.15
N ASP A 106 -16.68 4.05 -10.63
CA ASP A 106 -17.07 5.34 -10.05
C ASP A 106 -17.72 6.26 -11.09
N LYS A 107 -17.12 6.38 -12.28
CA LYS A 107 -17.67 7.19 -13.39
C LYS A 107 -19.04 6.67 -13.84
N THR A 108 -19.22 5.35 -13.92
CA THR A 108 -20.48 4.75 -14.35
C THR A 108 -21.56 4.84 -13.28
N ALA A 109 -21.20 4.78 -11.98
CA ALA A 109 -22.12 4.98 -10.86
C ALA A 109 -22.59 6.44 -10.75
N HIS A 110 -21.75 7.41 -11.14
CA HIS A 110 -22.13 8.81 -11.16
C HIS A 110 -23.26 9.12 -12.17
N LEU A 111 -23.34 8.39 -13.29
CA LEU A 111 -24.36 8.59 -14.33
C LEU A 111 -25.81 8.40 -13.83
N PRO A 112 -26.16 7.35 -13.06
CA PRO A 112 -27.46 7.23 -12.40
C PRO A 112 -27.58 8.05 -11.10
N GLY A 113 -26.57 8.84 -10.71
CA GLY A 113 -26.60 9.68 -9.51
C GLY A 113 -26.28 8.97 -8.20
N LEU A 114 -25.47 7.91 -8.24
CA LEU A 114 -24.95 7.20 -7.06
C LEU A 114 -23.65 7.81 -6.55
#